data_AF-A0A1G3M6V6-F1
#
_entry.id   AF-A0A1G3M6V6-F1
#
_cell.length_a   1.000
_cell.length_b   1.000
_cell.length_c   1.000
_cell.angle_alpha   90.00
_cell.angle_beta   90.00
_cell.angle_gamma   90.00
#
_symmetry.space_group_name_H-M   'P 1'
#
loop_
_entity.id
_entity.type
_entity.pdbx_description
1 polymer ?
#
loop_
_entity_poly.entity_id
_entity_poly.type
_entity_poly.pdbx_seq_one_letter_code
_entity_poly.pdbx_strand_id
1 'polypeptide(L)'
;MQTELRILGGLPVTVEFTMQPAERDVGIMSDYVEEWEVVEINGKRCKKSPAWLYNRIEAKKGEEDRILQACYDSAEGMAQDFDDY
;
A
#
# COMPACT_ATOMS: atom_id res chain seq x y z
N MET A 1 -8.33 1.04 -2.83
CA MET A 1 -7.95 -0.39 -3.06
C MET A 1 -7.39 -0.93 -1.75
N GLN A 2 -7.32 -2.25 -1.56
CA GLN A 2 -6.74 -2.85 -0.34
C GLN A 2 -5.81 -4.00 -0.69
N THR A 3 -4.73 -4.15 0.07
CA THR A 3 -3.78 -5.27 -0.01
C THR A 3 -3.42 -5.78 1.37
N GLU A 4 -3.15 -7.08 1.49
CA GLU A 4 -2.73 -7.74 2.72
C GLU A 4 -1.25 -8.10 2.64
N LEU A 5 -0.49 -7.74 3.67
CA LEU A 5 0.93 -8.05 3.73
C LEU A 5 1.45 -8.23 5.15
N ARG A 6 2.69 -8.71 5.27
CA ARG A 6 3.40 -8.83 6.54
C ARG A 6 4.55 -7.84 6.61
N ILE A 7 4.49 -6.94 7.59
CA ILE A 7 5.51 -5.92 7.83
C ILE A 7 6.28 -6.18 9.12
N LEU A 8 7.38 -5.46 9.33
CA LEU A 8 8.21 -5.39 10.54
C LEU A 8 8.62 -6.76 11.09
N GLY A 9 8.85 -7.73 10.21
CA GLY A 9 9.26 -9.08 10.60
C GLY A 9 8.12 -10.06 10.85
N GLY A 10 6.91 -9.78 10.34
CA GLY A 10 5.83 -10.78 10.27
C GLY A 10 4.46 -10.30 10.73
N LEU A 11 4.33 -9.04 11.17
CA LEU A 11 3.08 -8.45 11.62
C LEU A 11 2.10 -8.36 10.45
N PRO A 12 0.98 -9.10 10.46
CA PRO A 12 -0.02 -9.03 9.41
C PRO A 12 -0.79 -7.70 9.50
N VAL A 13 -0.89 -7.02 8.37
CA VAL A 13 -1.63 -5.77 8.23
C VAL A 13 -2.42 -5.74 6.92
N THR A 14 -3.51 -4.97 6.91
CA THR A 14 -4.21 -4.58 5.69
C THR A 14 -3.93 -3.11 5.44
N VAL A 15 -3.49 -2.81 4.23
CA VAL A 15 -3.22 -1.45 3.75
C VAL A 15 -4.31 -1.06 2.77
N GLU A 16 -4.93 0.09 3.00
CA GLU A 16 -5.80 0.75 2.04
C GLU A 16 -4.99 1.80 1.29
N PHE A 17 -5.17 1.90 -0.02
CA PHE A 17 -4.39 2.81 -0.86
C PHE A 17 -5.17 3.30 -2.08
N THR A 18 -4.71 4.43 -2.63
CA THR A 18 -5.26 5.07 -3.82
C THR A 18 -4.21 5.09 -4.92
N MET A 19 -4.57 4.54 -6.09
CA MET A 19 -3.78 4.67 -7.32
C MET A 19 -4.24 5.91 -8.08
N GLN A 20 -3.28 6.65 -8.61
CA GLN A 20 -3.51 7.74 -9.54
C GLN A 20 -2.85 7.43 -10.89
N PRO A 21 -3.47 7.85 -12.01
CA PRO A 21 -2.88 7.67 -13.32
C PRO A 21 -1.65 8.57 -13.50
N ALA A 22 -0.79 8.22 -14.46
CA ALA A 22 0.36 9.03 -14.82
C ALA A 22 -0.01 10.48 -15.19
N GLU A 23 0.47 11.46 -14.42
CA GLU A 23 0.30 12.88 -14.70
C GLU A 23 1.51 13.48 -15.44
N ARG A 24 1.57 13.22 -16.75
CA ARG A 24 2.72 13.62 -17.59
C ARG A 24 2.96 15.13 -17.62
N ASP A 25 1.91 15.92 -17.46
CA ASP A 25 1.98 17.39 -17.47
C ASP A 25 2.78 17.95 -16.28
N VAL A 26 2.90 17.19 -15.19
CA VAL A 26 3.70 17.53 -14.01
C VAL A 26 4.93 16.63 -13.84
N GLY A 27 5.27 15.87 -14.88
CA GLY A 27 6.47 15.03 -14.92
C GLY A 27 6.32 13.62 -14.32
N ILE A 28 5.10 13.20 -13.98
CA ILE A 28 4.83 11.84 -13.50
C ILE A 28 4.52 10.94 -14.71
N MET A 29 5.44 10.02 -15.00
CA MET A 29 5.41 9.24 -16.26
C MET A 29 4.69 7.90 -16.16
N SER A 30 4.39 7.45 -14.94
CA SER A 30 3.74 6.18 -14.64
C SER A 30 2.68 6.37 -13.57
N ASP A 31 1.71 5.46 -13.52
CA ASP A 31 0.73 5.39 -12.44
C ASP A 31 1.46 5.23 -11.10
N TYR A 32 0.88 5.81 -10.05
CA TYR A 32 1.53 5.89 -8.74
C TYR A 32 0.54 5.71 -7.60
N VAL A 33 1.04 5.23 -6.47
CA VAL A 33 0.30 5.25 -5.20
C VAL A 33 0.37 6.67 -4.64
N GLU A 34 -0.76 7.35 -4.55
CA GLU A 34 -0.86 8.72 -4.01
C GLU A 34 -0.88 8.71 -2.48
N GLU A 35 -1.79 7.92 -1.91
CA GLU A 35 -1.96 7.77 -0.47
C GLU A 35 -2.08 6.29 -0.12
N TRP A 36 -1.52 5.91 1.03
CA TRP A 36 -1.70 4.60 1.65
C TRP A 36 -1.82 4.71 3.16
N GLU A 37 -2.63 3.85 3.78
CA GLU A 37 -2.76 3.77 5.23
C GLU A 37 -3.01 2.34 5.75
N VAL A 38 -2.50 2.06 6.96
CA VAL A 38 -2.79 0.79 7.67
C VAL A 38 -4.17 0.87 8.32
N VAL A 39 -5.14 0.15 7.75
CA VAL A 39 -6.53 0.09 8.22
C VAL A 39 -6.80 -1.11 9.12
N GLU A 40 -5.96 -2.14 9.09
CA GLU A 40 -6.10 -3.33 9.93
C GLU A 40 -4.74 -3.83 10.45
N ILE A 41 -4.70 -4.25 11.71
CA ILE A 41 -3.55 -4.94 12.30
C ILE A 41 -4.03 -6.25 12.93
N ASN A 42 -3.52 -7.37 12.44
CA ASN A 42 -3.78 -8.71 12.98
C ASN A 42 -5.28 -9.04 13.10
N GLY A 43 -6.05 -8.86 12.03
CA GLY A 43 -7.48 -9.18 12.00
C GLY A 43 -8.37 -8.11 12.65
N LYS A 44 -7.81 -6.97 13.08
CA LYS A 44 -8.52 -5.95 13.85
C LYS A 44 -8.42 -4.58 13.21
N ARG A 45 -9.58 -4.03 12.85
CA ARG A 45 -9.67 -2.71 12.24
C ARG A 45 -9.13 -1.61 13.16
N CYS A 46 -8.26 -0.78 12.62
CA CYS A 46 -7.76 0.44 13.24
C CYS A 46 -8.93 1.42 13.40
N LYS A 47 -9.23 1.82 14.63
CA LYS A 47 -10.19 2.92 14.89
C LYS A 47 -9.58 4.30 14.68
N LYS A 48 -8.25 4.37 14.72
CA LYS A 48 -7.42 5.56 14.54
C LYS A 48 -6.12 5.13 13.86
N SER A 49 -5.50 6.05 13.15
CA SER A 49 -4.19 5.83 12.53
C SER A 49 -3.16 5.38 13.58
N PRO A 50 -2.49 4.23 13.39
CA PRO A 50 -1.53 3.68 14.35
C PRO A 50 -0.18 4.39 14.28
N ALA A 51 -0.06 5.61 14.83
CA ALA A 51 1.17 6.43 14.78
C ALA A 51 2.45 5.69 15.22
N TRP A 52 2.36 4.83 16.24
CA TRP A 52 3.49 4.02 16.72
C TRP A 52 4.05 3.07 15.64
N LEU A 53 3.20 2.64 14.70
CA LEU A 53 3.56 1.71 13.64
C LEU A 53 4.29 2.45 12.52
N TYR A 54 3.80 3.62 12.11
CA TYR A 54 4.44 4.45 11.08
C TYR A 54 5.86 4.84 11.49
N ASN A 55 6.08 5.28 12.74
CA ASN A 55 7.43 5.55 13.26
C ASN A 55 8.38 4.35 13.11
N ARG A 56 7.87 3.12 13.21
CA ARG A 56 8.68 1.89 13.06
C ARG A 56 8.90 1.52 11.59
N ILE A 57 7.94 1.81 10.72
CA ILE A 57 8.07 1.62 9.28
C ILE A 57 9.16 2.58 8.77
N GLU A 58 9.07 3.87 9.10
CA GLU A 58 10.06 4.89 8.74
C GLU A 58 11.47 4.55 9.27
N ALA A 59 11.56 4.07 10.51
CA ALA A 59 12.83 3.69 11.11
C ALA A 59 13.48 2.44 10.48
N LYS A 60 12.71 1.62 9.75
CA LYS A 60 13.19 0.39 9.14
C LYS A 60 13.39 0.58 7.64
N LYS A 61 14.65 0.71 7.24
CA LYS A 61 15.05 0.89 5.84
C LYS A 61 14.38 -0.13 4.91
N GLY A 62 13.70 0.38 3.88
CA GLY A 62 13.05 -0.41 2.82
C GLY A 62 11.72 -1.04 3.23
N GLU A 63 11.20 -0.76 4.43
CA GLU A 63 9.89 -1.30 4.82
C GLU A 63 8.74 -0.61 4.08
N GLU A 64 8.83 0.70 3.88
CA GLU A 64 7.86 1.45 3.08
C GLU A 64 7.89 1.04 1.60
N ASP A 65 9.06 0.87 1.01
CA ASP A 65 9.21 0.39 -0.39
C ASP A 65 8.49 -0.95 -0.59
N ARG A 66 8.53 -1.85 0.40
CA ARG A 66 7.82 -3.13 0.35
C ARG A 66 6.30 -2.98 0.46
N ILE A 67 5.83 -2.00 1.22
CA ILE A 67 4.39 -1.68 1.30
C ILE A 67 3.92 -1.15 -0.04
N LEU A 68 4.64 -0.18 -0.62
CA LEU A 68 4.33 0.38 -1.94
C LEU A 68 4.34 -0.68 -3.03
N GLN A 69 5.32 -1.58 -3.03
CA GLN A 69 5.36 -2.69 -3.99
C GLN A 69 4.12 -3.59 -3.86
N ALA A 70 3.68 -3.92 -2.64
CA ALA A 70 2.47 -4.72 -2.44
C ALA A 70 1.19 -4.01 -2.91
N CYS A 71 1.16 -2.67 -2.83
CA CYS A 71 0.08 -1.87 -3.41
C CYS A 71 0.09 -1.95 -4.94
N TYR A 72 1.25 -1.78 -5.58
CA TYR A 72 1.40 -1.91 -7.03
C TYR A 72 1.04 -3.30 -7.52
N ASP A 73 1.56 -4.36 -6.90
CA ASP A 73 1.26 -5.75 -7.26
C ASP A 73 -0.25 -6.04 -7.15
N SER A 74 -0.89 -5.50 -6.11
CA SER A 74 -2.34 -5.63 -5.93
C SER A 74 -3.14 -4.86 -6.98
N ALA A 75 -2.64 -3.72 -7.44
CA ALA A 75 -3.29 -2.94 -8.49
C ALA A 75 -3.15 -3.62 -9.87
N GLU A 76 -1.95 -4.12 -10.20
CA GLU A 76 -1.70 -4.87 -11.43
C GLU A 76 -2.52 -6.17 -11.49
N GLY A 77 -2.64 -6.89 -10.38
CA GLY A 77 -3.48 -8.09 -10.30
C GLY A 77 -4.95 -7.81 -10.61
N MET A 78 -5.49 -6.68 -10.12
CA MET A 78 -6.87 -6.29 -10.46
C MET A 78 -7.05 -5.88 -11.92
N ALA A 79 -6.03 -5.27 -12.55
CA ALA A 79 -6.11 -4.90 -13.96
C ALA A 79 -6.14 -6.14 -14.87
N GLN A 80 -5.35 -7.16 -14.56
CA GLN A 80 -5.33 -8.42 -15.33
C GLN A 80 -6.67 -9.17 -15.25
N ASP A 81 -7.32 -9.19 -14.08
CA ASP A 81 -8.63 -9.84 -13.90
C ASP A 81 -9.76 -9.18 -14.73
N PHE A 82 -9.62 -7.90 -15.09
CA PHE A 82 -10.60 -7.17 -15.91
C PHE A 82 -10.39 -7.36 -17.42
N ASP A 83 -9.15 -7.55 -17.87
CA ASP A 83 -8.82 -7.75 -19.29
C ASP A 83 -9.20 -9.16 -19.81
N ASP A 84 -9.47 -10.11 -18.91
CA ASP A 84 -9.84 -11.50 -19.24
C ASP A 84 -11.35 -11.72 -19.54
N TYR A 85 -12.17 -10.65 -19.67
CA TYR A 85 -13.63 -10.70 -19.91
C TYR A 85 -14.10 -10.19 -21.28
#